data_AF-A0A7V6PY93-F1
#
_entry.id   AF-A0A7V6PY93-F1
#
_cell.length_a   1.000
_cell.length_b   1.000
_cell.length_c   1.000
_cell.angle_alpha   90.00
_cell.angle_beta   90.00
_cell.angle_gamma   90.00
#
_symmetry.space_group_name_H-M   'P 1'
#
loop_
_entity.id
_entity.type
_entity.pdbx_description
1 polymer ?
#
loop_
_entity_poly.entity_id
_entity_poly.type
_entity_poly.pdbx_seq_one_letter_code
_entity_poly.pdbx_strand_id
1 'polypeptide(L)'
;MVKDTSLSSKILDIFVYTSLLIILAITLLPILNVMSISLSSSKAVFYNQVTFYPVGLNFEAYKNIFGGKTVPRAFLNSTIYSVTGTVISVMLNASIAYPMSKKDLPLKKLYWAILIIPMYISGGMIPSFILIRSLGLYDTMWALILPGAIGTGTIIVMRTFFMGLPDELEEAATIDGAGHMTIFLRIILPLSKPILATMGLFAFVGHWNNYFGPLIYIQTQSKNPIQVILQQIIMQEQFAQDLMKQGIAGADLLETISGSGSEYDSVVWVYKKSVFDSLGLEPPKTVDEMYETLMKIKQEKVKDLIFSHRYNVLLSLFIAFGTTSGSWVNPITNKFEFGVETPEFREALKFARKLYKSGLLAQDFPTWTQTQFDTAVGKNQIVYAYAYANSPDGWEKLEAETDPNSDWEMSPYYLKADENKPAVFIKEQPWFSWGIAITDKTPDEKMERIAEMIDWFSTREGNDFLWFGPEGVTYDIIDDYYVFKEGYRDPKDPTGHTALMWAPFQEEGFLINTIAYSNYIVYSQTELGYGPAKPMAKSVH
;
A
#
# COMPACT_ATOMS: atom_id res chain seq x y z
N MET A 1 22.71 -52.60 -13.53
CA MET A 1 22.00 -52.67 -12.24
C MET A 1 21.22 -53.97 -12.19
N VAL A 2 21.65 -54.92 -11.36
CA VAL A 2 20.86 -56.12 -11.05
C VAL A 2 19.73 -55.64 -10.12
N LYS A 3 18.46 -55.74 -10.55
CA LYS A 3 17.33 -55.44 -9.66
C LYS A 3 17.22 -56.58 -8.67
N ASP A 4 17.52 -56.32 -7.40
CA ASP A 4 17.21 -57.25 -6.33
C ASP A 4 15.68 -57.39 -6.25
N THR A 5 15.18 -58.61 -6.46
CA THR A 5 13.74 -58.90 -6.46
C THR A 5 13.24 -59.46 -5.13
N SER A 6 14.08 -59.42 -4.08
CA SER A 6 13.72 -59.89 -2.74
C SER A 6 12.48 -59.16 -2.19
N LEU A 7 11.68 -59.86 -1.37
CA LEU A 7 10.50 -59.27 -0.73
C LEU A 7 10.87 -58.05 0.14
N SER A 8 12.04 -58.11 0.79
CA SER A 8 12.62 -57.01 1.55
C SER A 8 12.90 -55.79 0.68
N SER A 9 13.52 -55.97 -0.49
CA SER A 9 13.77 -54.87 -1.44
C SER A 9 12.46 -54.22 -1.91
N LYS A 10 11.42 -55.02 -2.19
CA LYS A 10 10.11 -54.49 -2.60
C LYS A 10 9.42 -53.69 -1.50
N ILE A 11 9.48 -54.14 -0.24
CA ILE A 11 8.91 -53.42 0.90
C ILE A 11 9.66 -52.11 1.13
N LEU A 12 11.00 -52.13 1.05
CA LEU A 12 11.82 -50.94 1.17
C LEU A 12 11.54 -49.94 0.04
N ASP A 13 11.43 -50.41 -1.21
CA ASP A 13 11.07 -49.57 -2.34
C ASP A 13 9.70 -48.92 -2.14
N ILE A 14 8.67 -49.70 -1.72
CA ILE A 14 7.34 -49.16 -1.42
C ILE A 14 7.41 -48.10 -0.33
N PHE A 15 8.16 -48.33 0.75
CA PHE A 15 8.34 -47.36 1.82
C PHE A 15 9.02 -46.08 1.32
N VAL A 16 10.09 -46.19 0.53
CA VAL A 16 10.81 -45.06 -0.06
C VAL A 16 9.90 -44.27 -1.00
N TYR A 17 9.23 -44.93 -1.95
CA TYR A 17 8.33 -44.25 -2.88
C TYR A 17 7.15 -43.59 -2.17
N THR A 18 6.57 -44.25 -1.16
CA THR A 18 5.49 -43.67 -0.36
C THR A 18 5.98 -42.43 0.41
N SER A 19 7.16 -42.50 1.02
CA SER A 19 7.76 -41.37 1.73
C SER A 19 8.05 -40.20 0.78
N LEU A 20 8.59 -40.48 -0.41
CA LEU A 20 8.84 -39.46 -1.43
C LEU A 20 7.54 -38.83 -1.94
N LEU A 21 6.47 -39.61 -2.13
CA LEU A 21 5.15 -39.09 -2.51
C LEU A 21 4.55 -38.20 -1.43
N ILE A 22 4.69 -38.57 -0.15
CA ILE A 22 4.23 -37.73 0.96
C ILE A 22 5.01 -36.41 1.01
N ILE A 23 6.34 -36.45 0.88
CA ILE A 23 7.17 -35.25 0.83
C ILE A 23 6.78 -34.37 -0.36
N LEU A 24 6.55 -34.97 -1.53
CA LEU A 24 6.06 -34.25 -2.71
C LEU A 24 4.70 -33.60 -2.44
N ALA A 25 3.76 -34.30 -1.83
CA ALA A 25 2.45 -33.73 -1.51
C ALA A 25 2.57 -32.54 -0.53
N ILE A 26 3.35 -32.69 0.55
CA ILE A 26 3.54 -31.62 1.56
C ILE A 26 4.17 -30.37 0.93
N THR A 27 5.08 -30.53 -0.03
CA THR A 27 5.76 -29.41 -0.70
C THR A 27 4.93 -28.79 -1.82
N LEU A 28 4.16 -29.59 -2.55
CA LEU A 28 3.40 -29.13 -3.72
C LEU A 28 2.04 -28.51 -3.35
N LEU A 29 1.36 -29.03 -2.31
CA LEU A 29 0.03 -28.56 -1.92
C LEU A 29 -0.03 -27.06 -1.58
N PRO A 30 0.92 -26.48 -0.82
CA PRO A 30 0.94 -25.03 -0.57
C PRO A 30 1.09 -24.22 -1.86
N ILE A 31 1.90 -24.69 -2.81
CA ILE A 31 2.11 -24.02 -4.10
C ILE A 31 0.82 -24.05 -4.93
N LEU A 32 0.13 -25.19 -4.96
CA LEU A 32 -1.17 -25.32 -5.64
C LEU A 32 -2.24 -24.42 -5.01
N ASN A 33 -2.24 -24.28 -3.69
CA ASN A 33 -3.16 -23.39 -2.99
C ASN A 33 -2.90 -21.91 -3.35
N VAL A 34 -1.64 -21.45 -3.33
CA VAL A 34 -1.28 -20.09 -3.75
C VAL A 34 -1.68 -19.82 -5.21
N MET A 35 -1.44 -20.78 -6.10
CA MET A 35 -1.89 -20.67 -7.50
C MET A 35 -3.43 -20.60 -7.60
N SER A 36 -4.14 -21.41 -6.82
CA SER A 36 -5.61 -21.40 -6.81
C SER A 36 -6.16 -20.07 -6.30
N ILE A 37 -5.58 -19.51 -5.24
CA ILE A 37 -5.93 -18.19 -4.70
C ILE A 37 -5.70 -17.12 -5.77
N SER A 38 -4.54 -17.14 -6.44
CA SER A 38 -4.19 -16.14 -7.46
C SER A 38 -5.13 -16.09 -8.66
N LEU A 39 -5.81 -17.21 -8.97
CA LEU A 39 -6.72 -17.36 -10.11
C LEU A 39 -8.20 -17.28 -9.71
N SER A 40 -8.50 -17.13 -8.43
CA SER A 40 -9.88 -17.09 -7.93
C SER A 40 -10.42 -15.67 -7.86
N SER A 41 -11.74 -15.54 -7.85
CA SER A 41 -12.41 -14.25 -7.65
C SER A 41 -12.16 -13.72 -6.24
N SER A 42 -12.03 -12.39 -6.09
CA SER A 42 -11.80 -11.73 -4.79
C SER A 42 -12.85 -12.13 -3.74
N LYS A 43 -14.11 -12.29 -4.16
CA LYS A 43 -15.22 -12.77 -3.32
C LYS A 43 -14.96 -14.17 -2.78
N ALA A 44 -14.52 -15.11 -3.62
CA ALA A 44 -14.25 -16.49 -3.19
C ALA A 44 -13.05 -16.60 -2.25
N VAL A 45 -12.01 -15.78 -2.48
CA VAL A 45 -10.84 -15.69 -1.59
C VAL A 45 -11.25 -15.13 -0.23
N PHE A 46 -12.05 -14.07 -0.21
CA PHE A 46 -12.53 -13.43 1.02
C PHE A 46 -13.37 -14.37 1.90
N TYR A 47 -14.28 -15.14 1.30
CA TYR A 47 -15.08 -16.14 2.03
C TYR A 47 -14.32 -17.45 2.33
N ASN A 48 -13.01 -17.50 2.09
CA ASN A 48 -12.16 -18.67 2.31
C ASN A 48 -12.70 -19.95 1.61
N GLN A 49 -13.30 -19.78 0.43
CA GLN A 49 -13.89 -20.88 -0.36
C GLN A 49 -12.87 -21.56 -1.27
N VAL A 50 -11.66 -20.98 -1.39
CA VAL A 50 -10.59 -21.48 -2.26
C VAL A 50 -9.73 -22.49 -1.50
N THR A 51 -9.59 -23.69 -2.06
CA THR A 51 -8.73 -24.75 -1.51
C THR A 51 -7.60 -25.08 -2.49
N PHE A 52 -7.72 -26.18 -3.24
CA PHE A 52 -6.70 -26.64 -4.19
C PHE A 52 -7.08 -26.40 -5.65
N TYR A 53 -8.27 -25.85 -5.88
CA TYR A 53 -8.76 -25.48 -7.20
C TYR A 53 -9.32 -24.05 -7.15
N PRO A 54 -9.20 -23.28 -8.24
CA PRO A 54 -9.69 -21.92 -8.29
C PRO A 54 -11.22 -21.87 -8.32
N VAL A 55 -11.80 -20.89 -7.64
CA VAL A 55 -13.25 -20.66 -7.57
C VAL A 55 -13.57 -19.30 -8.18
N GLY A 56 -14.33 -19.31 -9.28
CA GLY A 56 -14.64 -18.12 -10.07
C GLY A 56 -13.38 -17.57 -10.74
N LEU A 57 -12.92 -18.25 -11.80
CA LEU A 57 -11.69 -17.90 -12.52
C LEU A 57 -11.62 -16.41 -12.86
N ASN A 58 -10.63 -15.71 -12.31
CA ASN A 58 -10.39 -14.30 -12.54
C ASN A 58 -8.91 -14.04 -12.86
N PHE A 59 -8.66 -13.29 -13.93
CA PHE A 59 -7.33 -12.84 -14.36
C PHE A 59 -7.07 -11.35 -14.10
N GLU A 60 -8.03 -10.66 -13.50
CA GLU A 60 -7.96 -9.23 -13.21
C GLU A 60 -6.83 -8.89 -12.23
N ALA A 61 -6.57 -9.75 -11.23
CA ALA A 61 -5.43 -9.59 -10.33
C ALA A 61 -4.10 -9.52 -11.10
N TYR A 62 -3.91 -10.39 -12.10
CA TYR A 62 -2.75 -10.38 -12.97
C TYR A 62 -2.70 -9.12 -13.85
N LYS A 63 -3.84 -8.71 -14.42
CA LYS A 63 -3.93 -7.48 -15.21
C LYS A 63 -3.59 -6.24 -14.38
N ASN A 64 -4.00 -6.19 -13.12
CA ASN A 64 -3.74 -5.08 -12.20
C ASN A 64 -2.25 -5.05 -11.80
N ILE A 65 -1.69 -6.21 -11.44
CA ILE A 65 -0.27 -6.33 -11.06
C ILE A 65 0.66 -5.97 -12.23
N PHE A 66 0.38 -6.48 -13.43
CA PHE A 66 1.21 -6.23 -14.61
C PHE A 66 0.87 -4.94 -15.37
N GLY A 67 -0.31 -4.36 -15.15
CA GLY A 67 -0.71 -3.06 -15.69
C GLY A 67 -0.04 -1.90 -14.97
N GLY A 68 0.29 -2.06 -13.69
CA GLY A 68 1.07 -1.09 -12.93
C GLY A 68 2.55 -1.06 -13.36
N LYS A 69 3.25 0.07 -13.12
CA LYS A 69 4.69 0.21 -13.43
C LYS A 69 5.61 -0.36 -12.34
N THR A 70 5.09 -0.57 -11.12
CA THR A 70 5.90 -0.93 -9.94
C THR A 70 6.39 -2.37 -9.99
N VAL A 71 5.48 -3.34 -10.10
CA VAL A 71 5.84 -4.77 -10.06
C VAL A 71 6.67 -5.21 -11.28
N PRO A 72 6.31 -4.86 -12.53
CA PRO A 72 7.14 -5.21 -13.69
C PRO A 72 8.56 -4.64 -13.60
N ARG A 73 8.70 -3.39 -13.12
CA ARG A 73 10.01 -2.76 -12.92
C ARG A 73 10.81 -3.46 -11.81
N ALA A 74 10.17 -3.78 -10.67
CA ALA A 74 10.84 -4.48 -9.58
C ALA A 74 11.26 -5.90 -9.95
N PHE A 75 10.45 -6.59 -10.78
CA PHE A 75 10.78 -7.88 -11.36
C PHE A 75 11.98 -7.78 -12.31
N LEU A 76 12.01 -6.76 -13.17
CA LEU A 76 13.14 -6.48 -14.07
C LEU A 76 14.42 -6.18 -13.25
N ASN A 77 14.33 -5.32 -12.24
CA ASN A 77 15.46 -5.01 -11.35
C ASN A 77 16.00 -6.27 -10.68
N SER A 78 15.12 -7.11 -10.10
CA SER A 78 15.50 -8.38 -9.49
C SER A 78 16.22 -9.30 -10.48
N THR A 79 15.69 -9.41 -11.70
CA THR A 79 16.30 -10.22 -12.76
C THR A 79 17.69 -9.71 -13.13
N ILE A 80 17.83 -8.40 -13.36
CA ILE A 80 19.11 -7.77 -13.71
C ILE A 80 20.11 -7.97 -12.57
N TYR A 81 19.73 -7.69 -11.33
CA TYR A 81 20.62 -7.78 -10.18
C TYR A 81 21.06 -9.22 -9.92
N SER A 82 20.13 -10.18 -9.99
CA SER A 82 20.44 -11.59 -9.76
C SER A 82 21.29 -12.19 -10.86
N VAL A 83 21.00 -11.92 -12.14
CA VAL A 83 21.81 -12.44 -13.25
C VAL A 83 23.21 -11.82 -13.23
N THR A 84 23.29 -10.49 -13.12
CA THR A 84 24.58 -9.78 -13.10
C THR A 84 25.41 -10.18 -11.89
N GLY A 85 24.79 -10.22 -10.70
CA GLY A 85 25.45 -10.65 -9.48
C GLY A 85 25.95 -12.09 -9.54
N THR A 86 25.15 -13.00 -10.10
CA THR A 86 25.54 -14.41 -10.29
C THR A 86 26.76 -14.54 -11.19
N VAL A 87 26.74 -13.89 -12.36
CA VAL A 87 27.85 -13.96 -13.31
C VAL A 87 29.13 -13.41 -12.68
N ILE A 88 29.05 -12.23 -12.04
CA ILE A 88 30.20 -11.62 -11.38
C ILE A 88 30.70 -12.51 -10.24
N SER A 89 29.80 -13.01 -9.40
CA SER A 89 30.16 -13.85 -8.26
C SER A 89 30.84 -15.14 -8.72
N VAL A 90 30.25 -15.89 -9.67
CA VAL A 90 30.83 -17.14 -10.15
C VAL A 90 32.20 -16.90 -10.79
N MET A 91 32.34 -15.86 -11.61
CA MET A 91 33.60 -15.55 -12.28
C MET A 91 34.70 -15.13 -11.29
N LEU A 92 34.39 -14.27 -10.32
CA LEU A 92 35.35 -13.85 -9.29
C LEU A 92 35.77 -15.02 -8.40
N ASN A 93 34.81 -15.79 -7.90
CA ASN A 93 35.11 -16.93 -7.03
C ASN A 93 35.89 -18.01 -7.78
N ALA A 94 35.56 -18.31 -9.04
CA ALA A 94 36.33 -19.26 -9.85
C ALA A 94 37.76 -18.78 -10.11
N SER A 95 37.94 -17.48 -10.40
CA SER A 95 39.25 -16.87 -10.65
C SER A 95 40.15 -16.88 -9.40
N ILE A 96 39.57 -16.81 -8.20
CA ILE A 96 40.31 -16.94 -6.93
C ILE A 96 40.56 -18.42 -6.60
N ALA A 97 39.55 -19.28 -6.79
CA ALA A 97 39.62 -20.69 -6.44
C ALA A 97 40.66 -21.46 -7.27
N TYR A 98 40.86 -21.10 -8.54
CA TYR A 98 41.78 -21.80 -9.44
C TYR A 98 43.26 -21.67 -9.02
N PRO A 99 43.86 -20.48 -8.87
CA PRO A 99 45.22 -20.37 -8.34
C PRO A 99 45.37 -21.00 -6.94
N MET A 100 44.33 -20.92 -6.11
CA MET A 100 44.33 -21.52 -4.78
C MET A 100 44.31 -23.05 -4.79
N SER A 101 43.87 -23.69 -5.87
CA SER A 101 43.91 -25.15 -6.02
C SER A 101 45.36 -25.64 -6.19
N LYS A 102 46.22 -24.82 -6.82
CA LYS A 102 47.62 -25.15 -7.13
C LYS A 102 48.47 -25.30 -5.87
N LYS A 103 49.43 -26.23 -5.90
CA LYS A 103 50.37 -26.50 -4.80
C LYS A 103 51.45 -25.43 -4.70
N ASP A 104 51.86 -24.88 -5.85
CA ASP A 104 53.04 -24.01 -5.97
C ASP A 104 52.74 -22.52 -5.82
N LEU A 105 51.51 -22.16 -5.41
CA LEU A 105 51.14 -20.76 -5.20
C LEU A 105 51.96 -20.16 -4.03
N PRO A 106 52.82 -19.17 -4.28
CA PRO A 106 53.56 -18.52 -3.21
C PRO A 106 52.58 -17.81 -2.25
N LEU A 107 52.93 -17.76 -0.95
CA LEU A 107 52.11 -17.11 0.09
C LEU A 107 50.68 -17.67 0.26
N LYS A 108 50.42 -18.90 -0.20
CA LYS A 108 49.09 -19.55 -0.10
C LYS A 108 48.46 -19.51 1.31
N LYS A 109 49.25 -19.64 2.37
CA LYS A 109 48.77 -19.55 3.76
C LYS A 109 48.23 -18.14 4.09
N LEU A 110 48.88 -17.10 3.58
CA LEU A 110 48.44 -15.71 3.78
C LEU A 110 47.14 -15.44 3.03
N TYR A 111 47.04 -15.85 1.76
CA TYR A 111 45.78 -15.70 1.00
C TYR A 111 44.62 -16.45 1.65
N TRP A 112 44.87 -17.64 2.19
CA TRP A 112 43.87 -18.35 2.97
C TRP A 112 43.44 -17.59 4.23
N ALA A 113 44.38 -16.99 4.95
CA ALA A 113 44.04 -16.17 6.12
C ALA A 113 43.16 -14.98 5.72
N ILE A 114 43.48 -14.29 4.62
CA ILE A 114 42.69 -13.16 4.09
C ILE A 114 41.25 -13.57 3.72
N LEU A 115 41.05 -14.79 3.19
CA LEU A 115 39.72 -15.27 2.82
C LEU A 115 38.93 -15.84 4.01
N ILE A 116 39.59 -16.56 4.92
CA ILE A 116 38.93 -17.26 6.03
C ILE A 116 38.60 -16.32 7.18
N ILE A 117 39.46 -15.37 7.52
CA ILE A 117 39.22 -14.47 8.67
C ILE A 117 37.90 -13.69 8.52
N PRO A 118 37.59 -13.05 7.38
CA PRO A 118 36.34 -12.32 7.20
C PRO A 118 35.08 -13.21 7.18
N MET A 119 35.24 -14.52 6.96
CA MET A 119 34.13 -15.48 7.03
C MET A 119 33.61 -15.63 8.47
N TYR A 120 34.47 -15.43 9.47
CA TYR A 120 34.12 -15.55 10.89
C TYR A 120 34.04 -14.19 11.60
N ILE A 121 34.75 -13.18 11.10
CA ILE A 121 34.81 -11.85 11.70
C ILE A 121 34.24 -10.84 10.70
N SER A 122 33.18 -10.13 11.10
CA SER A 122 32.56 -9.08 10.29
C SER A 122 32.65 -7.73 11.02
N GLY A 123 32.84 -6.65 10.26
CA GLY A 123 32.73 -5.28 10.76
C GLY A 123 31.31 -4.89 11.15
N GLY A 124 30.31 -5.71 10.83
CA GLY A 124 28.91 -5.44 11.10
C GLY A 124 28.25 -4.50 10.10
N MET A 125 26.96 -4.26 10.30
CA MET A 125 26.11 -3.55 9.35
C MET A 125 26.45 -2.06 9.23
N ILE A 126 26.70 -1.38 10.35
CA ILE A 126 26.94 0.08 10.37
C ILE A 126 28.25 0.42 9.62
N PRO A 127 29.41 -0.22 9.90
CA PRO A 127 30.63 0.07 9.14
C PRO A 127 30.52 -0.32 7.67
N SER A 128 29.80 -1.40 7.35
CA SER A 128 29.54 -1.80 5.97
C SER A 128 28.73 -0.73 5.23
N PHE A 129 27.71 -0.15 5.87
CA PHE A 129 26.93 0.95 5.31
C PHE A 129 27.76 2.20 5.05
N ILE A 130 28.57 2.61 6.03
CA ILE A 130 29.45 3.78 5.90
C ILE A 130 30.44 3.57 4.73
N LEU A 131 31.00 2.37 4.58
CA LEU A 131 31.90 2.02 3.48
C LEU A 131 31.21 2.13 2.11
N ILE A 132 30.02 1.55 1.95
CA ILE A 132 29.29 1.59 0.68
C ILE A 132 28.91 3.03 0.30
N ARG A 133 28.53 3.82 1.29
CA ARG A 133 28.25 5.24 1.09
C ARG A 133 29.50 6.04 0.72
N SER A 134 30.64 5.79 1.39
CA SER A 134 31.88 6.51 1.09
C SER A 134 32.48 6.14 -0.27
N LEU A 135 32.24 4.92 -0.76
CA LEU A 135 32.60 4.49 -2.11
C LEU A 135 31.67 5.04 -3.21
N GLY A 136 30.62 5.79 -2.86
CA GLY A 136 29.66 6.34 -3.82
C GLY A 136 28.76 5.29 -4.46
N LEU A 137 28.63 4.11 -3.85
CA LEU A 137 27.80 3.01 -4.35
C LEU A 137 26.36 3.06 -3.82
N TYR A 138 26.09 3.93 -2.83
CA TYR A 138 24.76 4.09 -2.24
C TYR A 138 23.70 4.45 -3.31
N ASP A 139 22.51 3.88 -3.17
CA ASP A 139 21.41 3.97 -4.12
C ASP A 139 21.76 3.47 -5.54
N THR A 140 22.66 2.50 -5.66
CA THR A 140 23.00 1.84 -6.94
C THR A 140 22.91 0.33 -6.83
N MET A 141 22.73 -0.35 -7.97
CA MET A 141 22.73 -1.83 -8.02
C MET A 141 24.05 -2.44 -7.52
N TRP A 142 25.16 -1.72 -7.66
CA TRP A 142 26.48 -2.20 -7.28
C TRP A 142 26.63 -2.39 -5.77
N ALA A 143 25.90 -1.60 -4.96
CA ALA A 143 25.81 -1.82 -3.52
C ALA A 143 25.17 -3.16 -3.14
N LEU A 144 24.39 -3.78 -4.04
CA LEU A 144 23.76 -5.08 -3.81
C LEU A 144 24.62 -6.25 -4.32
N ILE A 145 25.43 -6.00 -5.35
CA ILE A 145 26.21 -7.04 -6.03
C ILE A 145 27.59 -7.19 -5.41
N LEU A 146 28.35 -6.10 -5.29
CA LEU A 146 29.78 -6.15 -4.97
C LEU A 146 30.08 -6.65 -3.55
N PRO A 147 29.36 -6.24 -2.48
CA PRO A 147 29.73 -6.63 -1.11
C PRO A 147 29.66 -8.13 -0.86
N GLY A 148 28.74 -8.82 -1.54
CA GLY A 148 28.55 -10.27 -1.44
C GLY A 148 29.12 -11.06 -2.63
N ALA A 149 29.84 -10.41 -3.56
CA ALA A 149 30.28 -11.07 -4.79
C ALA A 149 31.30 -12.18 -4.51
N ILE A 150 32.15 -12.00 -3.50
CA ILE A 150 33.18 -12.98 -3.10
C ILE A 150 32.68 -13.74 -1.87
N GLY A 151 32.54 -15.06 -2.01
CA GLY A 151 32.09 -15.94 -0.94
C GLY A 151 33.14 -17.00 -0.64
N THR A 152 33.76 -16.93 0.54
CA THR A 152 34.81 -17.89 0.95
C THR A 152 34.35 -19.34 0.90
N GLY A 153 33.09 -19.63 1.28
CA GLY A 153 32.50 -20.95 1.14
C GLY A 153 32.46 -21.45 -0.30
N THR A 154 31.99 -20.61 -1.24
CA THR A 154 31.98 -20.89 -2.67
C THR A 154 33.39 -21.16 -3.21
N ILE A 155 34.37 -20.36 -2.78
CA ILE A 155 35.78 -20.55 -3.16
C ILE A 155 36.29 -21.91 -2.68
N ILE A 156 36.01 -22.30 -1.43
CA ILE A 156 36.45 -23.59 -0.88
C ILE A 156 35.90 -24.75 -1.71
N VAL A 157 34.62 -24.71 -2.07
CA VAL A 157 33.98 -25.79 -2.84
C VAL A 157 34.54 -25.84 -4.26
N MET A 158 34.60 -24.70 -4.98
CA MET A 158 35.16 -24.63 -6.33
C MET A 158 36.62 -25.08 -6.36
N ARG A 159 37.41 -24.66 -5.38
CA ARG A 159 38.82 -25.07 -5.25
C ARG A 159 38.94 -26.57 -5.08
N THR A 160 38.11 -27.16 -4.21
CA THR A 160 38.12 -28.62 -3.97
C THR A 160 37.78 -29.38 -5.24
N PHE A 161 36.82 -28.88 -6.02
CA PHE A 161 36.51 -29.42 -7.33
C PHE A 161 37.70 -29.31 -8.30
N PHE A 162 38.33 -28.14 -8.40
CA PHE A 162 39.50 -27.94 -9.27
C PHE A 162 40.70 -28.81 -8.88
N MET A 163 40.88 -29.11 -7.59
CA MET A 163 41.92 -30.06 -7.13
C MET A 163 41.62 -31.51 -7.51
N GLY A 164 40.36 -31.85 -7.80
CA GLY A 164 39.97 -33.17 -8.25
C GLY A 164 40.14 -33.37 -9.76
N LEU A 165 40.47 -32.32 -10.50
CA LEU A 165 40.79 -32.44 -11.92
C LEU A 165 42.20 -33.05 -12.09
N PRO A 166 42.42 -33.92 -13.09
CA PRO A 166 43.73 -34.49 -13.36
C PRO A 166 44.76 -33.40 -13.72
N ASP A 167 45.92 -33.40 -13.03
CA ASP A 167 46.99 -32.42 -13.25
C ASP A 167 47.60 -32.56 -14.67
N GLU A 168 47.53 -33.75 -15.27
CA GLU A 168 48.06 -34.08 -16.59
C GLU A 168 47.45 -33.22 -17.72
N LEU A 169 46.21 -32.76 -17.54
CA LEU A 169 45.53 -31.88 -18.51
C LEU A 169 46.21 -30.52 -18.62
N GLU A 170 46.70 -30.00 -17.48
CA GLU A 170 47.37 -28.70 -17.44
C GLU A 170 48.83 -28.83 -17.88
N GLU A 171 49.49 -29.94 -17.53
CA GLU A 171 50.84 -30.25 -18.00
C GLU A 171 50.88 -30.38 -19.53
N ALA A 172 49.94 -31.14 -20.12
CA ALA A 172 49.84 -31.28 -21.57
C ALA A 172 49.64 -29.92 -22.27
N ALA A 173 48.73 -29.09 -21.76
CA ALA A 173 48.49 -27.76 -22.31
C ALA A 173 49.70 -26.82 -22.16
N THR A 174 50.46 -26.96 -21.06
CA THR A 174 51.68 -26.19 -20.84
C THR A 174 52.79 -26.60 -21.81
N ILE A 175 52.91 -27.90 -22.12
CA ILE A 175 53.83 -28.41 -23.16
C ILE A 175 53.45 -27.86 -24.54
N ASP A 176 52.15 -27.72 -24.82
CA ASP A 176 51.62 -27.07 -26.03
C ASP A 176 51.80 -25.54 -26.04
N GLY A 177 52.42 -24.95 -25.01
CA GLY A 177 52.71 -23.52 -24.90
C GLY A 177 51.55 -22.66 -24.40
N ALA A 178 50.49 -23.26 -23.85
CA ALA A 178 49.38 -22.50 -23.28
C ALA A 178 49.78 -21.84 -21.94
N GLY A 179 49.55 -20.54 -21.81
CA GLY A 179 49.70 -19.83 -20.52
C GLY A 179 48.55 -20.12 -19.54
N HIS A 180 48.75 -19.83 -18.25
CA HIS A 180 47.78 -20.11 -17.18
C HIS A 180 46.36 -19.57 -17.44
N MET A 181 46.24 -18.36 -18.01
CA MET A 181 44.92 -17.78 -18.31
C MET A 181 44.21 -18.55 -19.43
N THR A 182 44.96 -19.03 -20.43
CA THR A 182 44.43 -19.86 -21.52
C THR A 182 43.97 -21.21 -20.98
N ILE A 183 44.78 -21.84 -20.11
CA ILE A 183 44.44 -23.10 -19.43
C ILE A 183 43.16 -22.93 -18.61
N PHE A 184 43.09 -21.87 -17.80
CA PHE A 184 41.91 -21.57 -16.99
C PHE A 184 40.64 -21.41 -17.83
N LEU A 185 40.66 -20.54 -18.85
CA LEU A 185 39.48 -20.22 -19.64
C LEU A 185 39.06 -21.33 -20.62
N ARG A 186 40.02 -22.04 -21.23
CA ARG A 186 39.73 -23.01 -22.30
C ARG A 186 39.65 -24.46 -21.82
N ILE A 187 40.22 -24.79 -20.66
CA ILE A 187 40.27 -26.17 -20.15
C ILE A 187 39.51 -26.25 -18.83
N ILE A 188 39.92 -25.50 -17.82
CA ILE A 188 39.39 -25.65 -16.46
C ILE A 188 37.93 -25.21 -16.36
N LEU A 189 37.56 -24.02 -16.86
CA LEU A 189 36.17 -23.56 -16.81
C LEU A 189 35.20 -24.48 -17.57
N PRO A 190 35.48 -24.94 -18.81
CA PRO A 190 34.60 -25.87 -19.52
C PRO A 190 34.43 -27.23 -18.84
N LEU A 191 35.49 -27.78 -18.24
CA LEU A 191 35.42 -29.02 -17.45
C LEU A 191 34.65 -28.83 -16.14
N SER A 192 34.63 -27.59 -15.64
CA SER A 192 34.01 -27.24 -14.36
C SER A 192 32.56 -26.76 -14.48
N LYS A 193 31.93 -26.88 -15.65
CA LYS A 193 30.51 -26.53 -15.85
C LYS A 193 29.58 -27.07 -14.76
N PRO A 194 29.72 -28.33 -14.26
CA PRO A 194 28.84 -28.83 -13.20
C PRO A 194 28.95 -28.02 -11.91
N ILE A 195 30.17 -27.71 -11.45
CA ILE A 195 30.34 -26.94 -10.21
C ILE A 195 29.98 -25.46 -10.40
N LEU A 196 30.30 -24.88 -11.56
CA LEU A 196 29.93 -23.50 -11.88
C LEU A 196 28.40 -23.33 -11.94
N ALA A 197 27.68 -24.31 -12.48
CA ALA A 197 26.22 -24.31 -12.50
C ALA A 197 25.63 -24.41 -11.09
N THR A 198 26.13 -25.32 -10.25
CA THR A 198 25.68 -25.47 -8.87
C THR A 198 25.93 -24.21 -8.05
N MET A 199 27.13 -23.64 -8.12
CA MET A 199 27.46 -22.41 -7.40
C MET A 199 26.73 -21.19 -7.97
N GLY A 200 26.51 -21.15 -9.28
CA GLY A 200 25.72 -20.13 -9.94
C GLY A 200 24.26 -20.16 -9.53
N LEU A 201 23.66 -21.35 -9.38
CA LEU A 201 22.31 -21.49 -8.84
C LEU A 201 22.21 -20.94 -7.42
N PHE A 202 23.15 -21.28 -6.53
CA PHE A 202 23.16 -20.76 -5.17
C PHE A 202 23.33 -19.24 -5.14
N ALA A 203 24.24 -18.68 -5.95
CA ALA A 203 24.41 -17.23 -6.06
C ALA A 203 23.14 -16.54 -6.59
N PHE A 204 22.49 -17.11 -7.61
CA PHE A 204 21.26 -16.59 -8.18
C PHE A 204 20.14 -16.57 -7.15
N VAL A 205 19.90 -17.68 -6.46
CA VAL A 205 18.90 -17.78 -5.39
C VAL A 205 19.21 -16.80 -4.26
N GLY A 206 20.48 -16.63 -3.91
CA GLY A 206 20.93 -15.66 -2.91
C GLY A 206 20.60 -14.21 -3.29
N HIS A 207 20.94 -13.80 -4.51
CA HIS A 207 20.62 -12.46 -4.99
C HIS A 207 19.10 -12.26 -5.19
N TRP A 208 18.40 -13.29 -5.69
CA TRP A 208 16.96 -13.24 -5.93
C TRP A 208 16.15 -13.08 -4.65
N ASN A 209 16.62 -13.67 -3.56
CA ASN A 209 15.98 -13.60 -2.25
C ASN A 209 16.53 -12.46 -1.38
N ASN A 210 17.39 -11.59 -1.92
CA ASN A 210 17.96 -10.50 -1.15
C ASN A 210 16.91 -9.41 -0.88
N TYR A 211 16.40 -9.41 0.34
CA TYR A 211 15.48 -8.40 0.86
C TYR A 211 16.20 -7.32 1.67
N PHE A 212 17.11 -7.73 2.54
CA PHE A 212 17.70 -6.85 3.56
C PHE A 212 18.73 -5.87 2.99
N GLY A 213 19.53 -6.28 2.01
CA GLY A 213 20.50 -5.40 1.35
C GLY A 213 19.84 -4.18 0.70
N PRO A 214 18.81 -4.36 -0.15
CA PRO A 214 18.04 -3.26 -0.72
C PRO A 214 17.49 -2.27 0.30
N LEU A 215 16.95 -2.73 1.42
CA LEU A 215 16.42 -1.84 2.47
C LEU A 215 17.46 -0.89 3.06
N ILE A 216 18.73 -1.33 3.10
CA ILE A 216 19.82 -0.52 3.65
C ILE A 216 20.43 0.38 2.59
N TYR A 217 20.61 -0.14 1.38
CA TYR A 217 21.46 0.48 0.36
C TYR A 217 20.71 1.19 -0.75
N ILE A 218 19.40 0.96 -0.92
CA ILE A 218 18.57 1.56 -1.96
C ILE A 218 17.59 2.54 -1.34
N GLN A 219 17.57 3.77 -1.86
CA GLN A 219 16.66 4.82 -1.43
C GLN A 219 15.54 5.05 -2.46
N THR A 220 15.89 4.99 -3.74
CA THR A 220 14.96 5.27 -4.82
C THR A 220 14.02 4.09 -5.04
N GLN A 221 12.71 4.29 -4.81
CA GLN A 221 11.69 3.24 -4.93
C GLN A 221 11.71 2.52 -6.29
N SER A 222 12.03 3.21 -7.39
CA SER A 222 12.09 2.60 -8.72
C SER A 222 13.24 1.61 -8.91
N LYS A 223 14.23 1.59 -8.01
CA LYS A 223 15.38 0.67 -8.03
C LYS A 223 15.17 -0.57 -7.15
N ASN A 224 14.06 -0.63 -6.41
CA ASN A 224 13.77 -1.76 -5.52
C ASN A 224 13.58 -3.06 -6.31
N PRO A 225 14.12 -4.19 -5.82
CA PRO A 225 13.85 -5.50 -6.37
C PRO A 225 12.51 -6.05 -5.87
N ILE A 226 12.04 -7.11 -6.53
CA ILE A 226 10.74 -7.72 -6.27
C ILE A 226 10.54 -8.15 -4.81
N GLN A 227 11.59 -8.63 -4.12
CA GLN A 227 11.48 -9.08 -2.73
C GLN A 227 11.06 -7.97 -1.77
N VAL A 228 11.53 -6.74 -2.00
CA VAL A 228 11.12 -5.58 -1.18
C VAL A 228 9.65 -5.28 -1.41
N ILE A 229 9.20 -5.27 -2.67
CA ILE A 229 7.81 -5.01 -3.02
C ILE A 229 6.89 -6.10 -2.46
N LEU A 230 7.28 -7.37 -2.56
CA LEU A 230 6.51 -8.49 -2.01
C LEU A 230 6.40 -8.40 -0.48
N GLN A 231 7.48 -8.08 0.22
CA GLN A 231 7.45 -7.90 1.66
C GLN A 231 6.56 -6.71 2.06
N GLN A 232 6.60 -5.61 1.32
CA GLN A 232 5.70 -4.47 1.53
C GLN A 232 4.22 -4.89 1.40
N ILE A 233 3.88 -5.69 0.38
CA ILE A 233 2.52 -6.21 0.17
C ILE A 233 2.11 -7.18 1.30
N ILE A 234 2.98 -8.13 1.67
CA ILE A 234 2.69 -9.13 2.70
C ILE A 234 2.55 -8.49 4.08
N MET A 235 3.41 -7.52 4.41
CA MET A 235 3.33 -6.81 5.69
C MET A 235 2.04 -5.99 5.79
N GLN A 236 1.59 -5.38 4.69
CA GLN A 236 0.29 -4.72 4.62
C GLN A 236 -0.86 -5.72 4.85
N GLU A 237 -0.80 -6.92 4.26
CA GLU A 237 -1.82 -7.96 4.45
C GLU A 237 -1.84 -8.53 5.88
N GLN A 238 -0.68 -8.82 6.47
CA GLN A 238 -0.60 -9.31 7.85
C GLN A 238 -1.12 -8.28 8.85
N PHE A 239 -0.75 -7.02 8.65
CA PHE A 239 -1.28 -5.91 9.45
C PHE A 239 -2.80 -5.81 9.30
N ALA A 240 -3.31 -5.92 8.08
CA ALA A 240 -4.75 -5.97 7.79
C ALA A 240 -5.46 -7.14 8.50
N GLN A 241 -4.90 -8.35 8.47
CA GLN A 241 -5.47 -9.51 9.16
C GLN A 241 -5.42 -9.39 10.68
N ASP A 242 -4.37 -8.80 11.23
CA ASP A 242 -4.24 -8.63 12.68
C ASP A 242 -5.17 -7.54 13.22
N LEU A 243 -5.43 -6.49 12.43
CA LEU A 243 -6.49 -5.51 12.72
C LEU A 243 -7.89 -6.14 12.66
N MET A 244 -8.17 -6.99 11.67
CA MET A 244 -9.43 -7.74 11.57
C MET A 244 -9.66 -8.68 12.77
N LYS A 245 -8.62 -9.38 13.24
CA LYS A 245 -8.71 -10.25 14.43
C LYS A 245 -8.96 -9.47 15.72
N GLN A 246 -8.62 -8.18 15.75
CA GLN A 246 -8.82 -7.29 16.89
C GLN A 246 -10.19 -6.57 16.88
N GLY A 247 -11.06 -6.87 15.91
CA GLY A 247 -12.42 -6.33 15.86
C GLY A 247 -12.49 -4.84 15.47
N ILE A 248 -11.39 -4.31 14.91
CA ILE A 248 -11.37 -2.96 14.32
C ILE A 248 -12.06 -3.08 12.95
N ALA A 249 -13.14 -2.34 12.76
CA ALA A 249 -13.97 -2.39 11.56
C ALA A 249 -13.13 -2.12 10.30
N GLY A 250 -13.27 -2.96 9.28
CA GLY A 250 -12.44 -3.00 8.06
C GLY A 250 -12.46 -1.76 7.15
N ALA A 251 -12.99 -0.61 7.60
CA ALA A 251 -12.96 0.64 6.85
C ALA A 251 -11.54 1.24 6.74
N ASP A 252 -10.70 1.09 7.78
CA ASP A 252 -9.31 1.61 7.79
C ASP A 252 -8.33 0.76 6.95
N LEU A 253 -8.74 -0.46 6.55
CA LEU A 253 -7.89 -1.43 5.86
C LEU A 253 -7.57 -1.03 4.42
N LEU A 254 -8.56 -0.49 3.70
CA LEU A 254 -8.42 -0.16 2.28
C LEU A 254 -7.61 1.11 2.06
N GLU A 255 -7.68 2.06 3.00
CA GLU A 255 -6.97 3.33 2.95
C GLU A 255 -5.47 3.17 3.26
N THR A 256 -5.09 2.11 3.99
CA THR A 256 -3.69 1.82 4.33
C THR A 256 -2.98 0.98 3.24
N ILE A 257 -3.70 0.10 2.55
CA ILE A 257 -3.16 -0.76 1.48
C ILE A 257 -2.96 0.04 0.17
N SER A 258 -3.74 1.09 -0.06
CA SER A 258 -3.65 1.89 -1.28
C SER A 258 -2.49 2.90 -1.31
N GLY A 259 -1.74 3.01 -0.20
CA GLY A 259 -0.61 3.93 0.00
C GLY A 259 0.61 3.77 -0.91
N SER A 260 0.59 2.94 -1.96
CA SER A 260 1.63 2.97 -2.99
C SER A 260 1.12 2.60 -4.39
N GLY A 261 0.81 3.64 -5.18
CA GLY A 261 1.01 3.56 -6.63
C GLY A 261 -0.22 3.30 -7.49
N SER A 262 -1.35 3.96 -7.21
CA SER A 262 -2.36 4.19 -8.23
C SER A 262 -2.82 5.66 -8.18
N GLU A 263 -2.92 6.32 -9.33
CA GLU A 263 -3.63 7.60 -9.49
C GLU A 263 -5.16 7.44 -9.31
N TYR A 264 -5.61 6.40 -8.58
CA TYR A 264 -6.99 5.90 -8.57
C TYR A 264 -7.58 5.74 -7.16
N ASP A 265 -7.03 6.42 -6.16
CA ASP A 265 -7.67 6.47 -4.84
C ASP A 265 -8.67 7.62 -4.78
N SER A 266 -9.89 7.29 -4.38
CA SER A 266 -10.93 8.15 -3.78
C SER A 266 -11.91 8.90 -4.72
N VAL A 267 -13.21 8.77 -4.36
CA VAL A 267 -14.43 9.43 -4.88
C VAL A 267 -15.04 8.85 -6.17
N VAL A 268 -16.11 8.06 -6.02
CA VAL A 268 -16.85 7.50 -7.17
C VAL A 268 -18.34 7.79 -7.02
N TRP A 269 -18.95 8.31 -8.07
CA TRP A 269 -20.40 8.50 -8.13
C TRP A 269 -21.07 7.20 -8.55
N VAL A 270 -22.24 6.92 -8.01
CA VAL A 270 -23.04 5.74 -8.38
C VAL A 270 -24.35 6.18 -9.00
N TYR A 271 -24.82 5.40 -9.96
CA TYR A 271 -26.06 5.66 -10.68
C TYR A 271 -26.86 4.37 -10.88
N LYS A 272 -28.18 4.49 -11.00
CA LYS A 272 -29.03 3.35 -11.37
C LYS A 272 -28.92 3.06 -12.86
N LYS A 273 -28.33 1.90 -13.18
CA LYS A 273 -28.11 1.49 -14.57
C LYS A 273 -29.42 1.37 -15.34
N SER A 274 -30.47 0.78 -14.76
CA SER A 274 -31.76 0.63 -15.45
C SER A 274 -32.37 1.96 -15.87
N VAL A 275 -32.21 3.01 -15.06
CA VAL A 275 -32.72 4.34 -15.37
C VAL A 275 -31.90 4.97 -16.48
N PHE A 276 -30.57 4.89 -16.41
CA PHE A 276 -29.68 5.45 -17.42
C PHE A 276 -29.84 4.74 -18.77
N ASP A 277 -29.91 3.41 -18.78
CA ASP A 277 -30.14 2.59 -19.97
C ASP A 277 -31.52 2.89 -20.60
N SER A 278 -32.57 3.04 -19.77
CA SER A 278 -33.94 3.34 -20.26
C SER A 278 -34.05 4.70 -20.97
N LEU A 279 -33.19 5.66 -20.57
CA LEU A 279 -33.17 7.02 -21.09
C LEU A 279 -32.04 7.26 -22.11
N GLY A 280 -31.21 6.25 -22.39
CA GLY A 280 -30.03 6.39 -23.25
C GLY A 280 -29.03 7.42 -22.74
N LEU A 281 -28.86 7.52 -21.42
CA LEU A 281 -27.97 8.48 -20.77
C LEU A 281 -26.62 7.84 -20.44
N GLU A 282 -25.54 8.59 -20.59
CA GLU A 282 -24.22 8.21 -20.12
C GLU A 282 -23.89 8.92 -18.78
N PRO A 283 -23.04 8.32 -17.92
CA PRO A 283 -22.58 8.96 -16.70
C PRO A 283 -21.84 10.28 -16.99
N PRO A 284 -22.15 11.38 -16.28
CA PRO A 284 -21.57 12.69 -16.54
C PRO A 284 -20.11 12.78 -16.08
N LYS A 285 -19.29 13.54 -16.82
CA LYS A 285 -17.89 13.85 -16.51
C LYS A 285 -17.75 15.19 -15.80
N THR A 286 -18.66 16.13 -16.07
CA THR A 286 -18.64 17.48 -15.49
C THR A 286 -19.89 17.78 -14.67
N VAL A 287 -19.80 18.73 -13.74
CA VAL A 287 -20.94 19.18 -12.93
C VAL A 287 -22.09 19.75 -13.78
N ASP A 288 -21.78 20.37 -14.92
CA ASP A 288 -22.80 20.86 -15.86
C ASP A 288 -23.47 19.72 -16.62
N GLU A 289 -22.71 18.73 -17.10
CA GLU A 289 -23.30 17.50 -17.66
C GLU A 289 -24.17 16.78 -16.64
N MET A 290 -23.74 16.73 -15.37
CA MET A 290 -24.53 16.15 -14.30
C MET A 290 -25.85 16.91 -14.12
N TYR A 291 -25.82 18.25 -14.11
CA TYR A 291 -27.04 19.04 -14.02
C TYR A 291 -28.01 18.72 -15.17
N GLU A 292 -27.53 18.67 -16.41
CA GLU A 292 -28.36 18.36 -17.58
C GLU A 292 -28.92 16.93 -17.52
N THR A 293 -28.11 15.94 -17.13
CA THR A 293 -28.54 14.55 -16.96
C THR A 293 -29.62 14.43 -15.89
N LEU A 294 -29.43 15.06 -14.72
CA LEU A 294 -30.42 15.06 -13.64
C LEU A 294 -31.71 15.78 -14.04
N MET A 295 -31.62 16.87 -14.83
CA MET A 295 -32.79 17.57 -15.36
C MET A 295 -33.57 16.73 -16.38
N LYS A 296 -32.89 15.96 -17.25
CA LYS A 296 -33.56 15.01 -18.15
C LYS A 296 -34.31 13.93 -17.37
N ILE A 297 -33.67 13.34 -16.36
CA ILE A 297 -34.30 12.36 -15.47
C ILE A 297 -35.54 12.96 -14.77
N LYS A 298 -35.45 14.24 -14.38
CA LYS A 298 -36.58 14.97 -13.79
C LYS A 298 -37.75 15.16 -14.74
N GLN A 299 -37.46 15.53 -15.99
CA GLN A 299 -38.50 15.80 -17.01
C GLN A 299 -39.30 14.55 -17.35
N GLU A 300 -38.63 13.40 -17.38
CA GLU A 300 -39.26 12.08 -17.59
C GLU A 300 -40.01 11.56 -16.35
N LYS A 301 -40.07 12.35 -15.26
CA LYS A 301 -40.77 12.06 -14.00
C LYS A 301 -40.45 10.67 -13.43
N VAL A 302 -39.21 10.21 -13.60
CA VAL A 302 -38.83 8.86 -13.22
C VAL A 302 -38.95 8.65 -11.71
N LYS A 303 -38.59 9.66 -10.90
CA LYS A 303 -38.67 9.63 -9.42
C LYS A 303 -38.78 11.02 -8.78
N ASP A 304 -39.22 11.05 -7.52
CA ASP A 304 -39.41 12.28 -6.72
C ASP A 304 -38.10 12.90 -6.20
N LEU A 305 -37.02 12.12 -6.04
CA LEU A 305 -35.75 12.60 -5.50
C LEU A 305 -34.57 12.13 -6.34
N ILE A 306 -33.90 13.00 -7.06
CA ILE A 306 -33.02 12.53 -8.15
C ILE A 306 -31.57 12.38 -7.69
N PHE A 307 -31.12 13.22 -6.76
CA PHE A 307 -29.74 13.26 -6.26
C PHE A 307 -29.65 13.30 -4.74
N SER A 308 -28.78 12.48 -4.13
CA SER A 308 -28.54 12.51 -2.67
C SER A 308 -27.17 11.91 -2.26
N HIS A 309 -26.82 12.01 -0.97
CA HIS A 309 -25.53 11.55 -0.40
C HIS A 309 -25.72 10.96 1.02
N ARG A 310 -24.90 9.96 1.39
CA ARG A 310 -24.99 9.22 2.67
C ARG A 310 -24.44 9.89 3.94
N TYR A 311 -23.35 10.66 3.86
CA TYR A 311 -22.66 11.27 5.03
C TYR A 311 -22.61 12.82 5.06
N ASN A 312 -22.28 13.50 3.96
CA ASN A 312 -22.21 14.96 3.84
C ASN A 312 -22.54 15.40 2.40
N VAL A 313 -23.76 15.90 2.19
CA VAL A 313 -24.33 16.19 0.85
C VAL A 313 -23.51 17.20 0.03
N LEU A 314 -22.77 18.09 0.68
CA LEU A 314 -22.05 19.16 0.00
C LEU A 314 -20.56 18.88 -0.18
N LEU A 315 -19.97 18.00 0.63
CA LEU A 315 -18.54 17.68 0.54
C LEU A 315 -18.14 17.12 -0.83
N SER A 316 -18.99 16.26 -1.40
CA SER A 316 -18.78 15.71 -2.74
C SER A 316 -18.76 16.77 -3.84
N LEU A 317 -19.62 17.77 -3.71
CA LEU A 317 -19.64 18.92 -4.61
C LEU A 317 -18.40 19.77 -4.39
N PHE A 318 -17.98 20.01 -3.15
CA PHE A 318 -16.75 20.74 -2.86
C PHE A 318 -15.54 20.06 -3.52
N ILE A 319 -15.41 18.73 -3.40
CA ILE A 319 -14.32 17.98 -4.03
C ILE A 319 -14.39 18.07 -5.56
N ALA A 320 -15.58 17.97 -6.17
CA ALA A 320 -15.74 18.11 -7.62
C ALA A 320 -15.29 19.50 -8.12
N PHE A 321 -15.44 20.53 -7.30
CA PHE A 321 -14.96 21.89 -7.56
C PHE A 321 -13.50 22.13 -7.18
N GLY A 322 -12.82 21.13 -6.62
CA GLY A 322 -11.44 21.25 -6.15
C GLY A 322 -11.34 22.13 -4.90
N THR A 323 -12.22 21.91 -3.92
CA THR A 323 -12.23 22.60 -2.62
C THR A 323 -12.81 21.69 -1.52
N THR A 324 -12.90 22.20 -0.29
CA THR A 324 -13.47 21.50 0.87
C THR A 324 -14.13 22.50 1.82
N SER A 325 -14.90 22.00 2.79
CA SER A 325 -15.45 22.79 3.91
C SER A 325 -14.46 22.99 5.06
N GLY A 326 -13.27 22.40 5.00
CA GLY A 326 -12.22 22.54 6.02
C GLY A 326 -10.95 23.16 5.47
N SER A 327 -9.87 23.08 6.25
CA SER A 327 -8.54 23.44 5.79
C SER A 327 -7.83 22.26 5.16
N TRP A 328 -6.95 22.52 4.18
CA TRP A 328 -6.22 21.47 3.46
C TRP A 328 -4.86 21.96 2.96
N VAL A 329 -3.99 21.04 2.56
CA VAL A 329 -2.82 21.37 1.74
C VAL A 329 -3.19 21.16 0.28
N ASN A 330 -3.18 22.23 -0.51
CA ASN A 330 -3.44 22.15 -1.93
C ASN A 330 -2.23 21.46 -2.61
N PRO A 331 -2.42 20.30 -3.27
CA PRO A 331 -1.33 19.52 -3.83
C PRO A 331 -0.68 20.17 -5.07
N ILE A 332 -1.34 21.15 -5.69
CA ILE A 332 -0.83 21.87 -6.87
C ILE A 332 0.04 23.05 -6.44
N THR A 333 -0.42 23.82 -5.45
CA THR A 333 0.30 25.00 -4.96
C THR A 333 1.26 24.68 -3.82
N ASN A 334 1.11 23.51 -3.20
CA ASN A 334 1.78 23.09 -1.98
C ASN A 334 1.64 24.11 -0.83
N LYS A 335 0.47 24.76 -0.78
CA LYS A 335 0.11 25.75 0.23
C LYS A 335 -1.06 25.26 1.06
N PHE A 336 -1.08 25.65 2.33
CA PHE A 336 -2.23 25.45 3.17
C PHE A 336 -3.32 26.46 2.78
N GLU A 337 -4.52 25.96 2.51
CA GLU A 337 -5.65 26.77 2.08
C GLU A 337 -6.86 26.43 2.95
N PHE A 338 -7.61 27.46 3.37
CA PHE A 338 -8.90 27.26 4.00
C PHE A 338 -9.95 27.18 2.90
N GLY A 339 -10.54 26.00 2.69
CA GLY A 339 -11.41 25.73 1.55
C GLY A 339 -12.57 26.72 1.44
N VAL A 340 -13.15 27.14 2.58
CA VAL A 340 -14.25 28.11 2.65
C VAL A 340 -13.90 29.49 2.05
N GLU A 341 -12.62 29.87 2.06
CA GLU A 341 -12.14 31.13 1.50
C GLU A 341 -11.88 31.08 -0.01
N THR A 342 -11.78 29.88 -0.59
CA THR A 342 -11.48 29.69 -2.01
C THR A 342 -12.61 30.19 -2.92
N PRO A 343 -12.29 30.76 -4.10
CA PRO A 343 -13.30 31.05 -5.12
C PRO A 343 -14.12 29.82 -5.52
N GLU A 344 -13.49 28.66 -5.59
CA GLU A 344 -14.06 27.35 -5.90
C GLU A 344 -15.19 26.98 -4.93
N PHE A 345 -15.05 27.28 -3.64
CA PHE A 345 -16.08 27.00 -2.64
C PHE A 345 -17.35 27.81 -2.88
N ARG A 346 -17.21 29.07 -3.30
CA ARG A 346 -18.37 29.90 -3.68
C ARG A 346 -19.07 29.36 -4.92
N GLU A 347 -18.31 28.88 -5.91
CA GLU A 347 -18.88 28.26 -7.11
C GLU A 347 -19.59 26.95 -6.79
N ALA A 348 -19.02 26.12 -5.93
CA ALA A 348 -19.66 24.89 -5.45
C ALA A 348 -20.98 25.19 -4.71
N LEU A 349 -21.02 26.22 -3.85
CA LEU A 349 -22.24 26.65 -3.18
C LEU A 349 -23.29 27.21 -4.15
N LYS A 350 -22.88 27.97 -5.18
CA LYS A 350 -23.80 28.43 -6.24
C LYS A 350 -24.39 27.24 -6.99
N PHE A 351 -23.59 26.21 -7.27
CA PHE A 351 -24.04 25.00 -7.93
C PHE A 351 -24.97 24.16 -7.05
N ALA A 352 -24.64 23.99 -5.76
CA ALA A 352 -25.55 23.36 -4.79
C ALA A 352 -26.89 24.10 -4.70
N ARG A 353 -26.87 25.44 -4.69
CA ARG A 353 -28.08 26.27 -4.75
C ARG A 353 -28.86 26.07 -6.06
N LYS A 354 -28.18 25.88 -7.19
CA LYS A 354 -28.79 25.56 -8.50
C LYS A 354 -29.53 24.22 -8.43
N LEU A 355 -28.90 23.18 -7.87
CA LEU A 355 -29.53 21.86 -7.64
C LEU A 355 -30.74 21.96 -6.70
N TYR A 356 -30.61 22.72 -5.60
CA TYR A 356 -31.67 22.93 -4.62
C TYR A 356 -32.90 23.63 -5.21
N LYS A 357 -32.70 24.76 -5.89
CA LYS A 357 -33.79 25.51 -6.57
C LYS A 357 -34.44 24.73 -7.70
N SER A 358 -33.66 23.89 -8.38
CA SER A 358 -34.17 23.04 -9.45
C SER A 358 -34.90 21.82 -8.90
N GLY A 359 -35.01 21.65 -7.57
CA GLY A 359 -35.64 20.50 -6.92
C GLY A 359 -35.01 19.17 -7.33
N LEU A 360 -33.69 19.15 -7.52
CA LEU A 360 -32.90 17.95 -7.77
C LEU A 360 -32.33 17.37 -6.45
N LEU A 361 -32.18 18.24 -5.44
CA LEU A 361 -31.89 17.90 -4.05
C LEU A 361 -33.18 17.86 -3.21
N ALA A 362 -33.22 16.99 -2.20
CA ALA A 362 -34.28 16.97 -1.20
C ALA A 362 -34.34 18.34 -0.49
N GLN A 363 -35.52 18.89 -0.27
CA GLN A 363 -35.63 20.25 0.31
C GLN A 363 -35.19 20.31 1.78
N ASP A 364 -35.23 19.15 2.45
CA ASP A 364 -34.88 18.88 3.84
C ASP A 364 -33.55 18.10 3.97
N PHE A 365 -32.77 18.01 2.88
CA PHE A 365 -31.49 17.28 2.86
C PHE A 365 -30.52 17.62 4.03
N PRO A 366 -30.44 18.87 4.55
CA PRO A 366 -29.50 19.17 5.63
C PRO A 366 -29.87 18.52 6.97
N THR A 367 -31.11 18.01 7.08
CA THR A 367 -31.65 17.42 8.31
C THR A 367 -31.79 15.89 8.22
N TRP A 368 -31.37 15.30 7.09
CA TRP A 368 -31.48 13.87 6.88
C TRP A 368 -30.51 13.10 7.76
N THR A 369 -31.06 12.17 8.52
CA THR A 369 -30.31 11.09 9.18
C THR A 369 -29.89 10.02 8.17
N GLN A 370 -28.87 9.24 8.52
CA GLN A 370 -28.44 8.10 7.70
C GLN A 370 -29.59 7.12 7.41
N THR A 371 -30.47 6.87 8.40
CA THR A 371 -31.65 6.01 8.22
C THR A 371 -32.66 6.56 7.21
N GLN A 372 -32.86 7.90 7.17
CA GLN A 372 -33.72 8.53 6.17
C GLN A 372 -33.14 8.42 4.77
N PHE A 373 -31.81 8.59 4.63
CA PHE A 373 -31.11 8.35 3.37
C PHE A 373 -31.26 6.90 2.90
N ASP A 374 -30.91 5.94 3.75
CA ASP A 374 -30.96 4.51 3.43
C ASP A 374 -32.41 4.08 3.08
N THR A 375 -33.42 4.65 3.74
CA THR A 375 -34.84 4.44 3.42
C THR A 375 -35.22 4.99 2.03
N ALA A 376 -34.71 6.17 1.66
CA ALA A 376 -34.96 6.77 0.34
C ALA A 376 -34.28 5.96 -0.79
N VAL A 377 -33.09 5.41 -0.52
CA VAL A 377 -32.41 4.47 -1.43
C VAL A 377 -33.25 3.19 -1.58
N GLY A 378 -33.67 2.57 -0.47
CA GLY A 378 -34.48 1.35 -0.47
C GLY A 378 -35.88 1.52 -1.09
N LYS A 379 -36.47 2.71 -1.01
CA LYS A 379 -37.71 3.06 -1.75
C LYS A 379 -37.48 3.35 -3.23
N ASN A 380 -36.25 3.17 -3.73
CA ASN A 380 -35.86 3.44 -5.10
C ASN A 380 -36.22 4.88 -5.51
N GLN A 381 -36.09 5.85 -4.59
CA GLN A 381 -36.39 7.25 -4.88
C GLN A 381 -35.18 7.94 -5.50
N ILE A 382 -33.96 7.61 -5.07
CA ILE A 382 -32.69 8.19 -5.51
C ILE A 382 -32.17 7.48 -6.78
N VAL A 383 -31.71 8.24 -7.77
CA VAL A 383 -31.21 7.73 -9.06
C VAL A 383 -29.70 7.93 -9.22
N TYR A 384 -29.16 8.98 -8.62
CA TYR A 384 -27.75 9.33 -8.67
C TYR A 384 -27.27 9.68 -7.26
N ALA A 385 -26.19 9.05 -6.80
CA ALA A 385 -25.67 9.28 -5.46
C ALA A 385 -24.15 9.29 -5.44
N TYR A 386 -23.60 9.88 -4.40
CA TYR A 386 -22.17 9.85 -4.13
C TYR A 386 -21.81 8.64 -3.26
N ALA A 387 -20.75 7.92 -3.62
CA ALA A 387 -20.15 6.88 -2.80
C ALA A 387 -18.69 7.22 -2.43
N TYR A 388 -18.37 7.07 -1.15
CA TYR A 388 -17.01 7.28 -0.64
C TYR A 388 -16.15 6.07 -1.03
N ALA A 389 -15.17 6.25 -1.92
CA ALA A 389 -14.43 5.12 -2.49
C ALA A 389 -13.42 4.46 -1.51
N ASN A 390 -13.22 5.01 -0.29
CA ASN A 390 -12.47 4.31 0.77
C ASN A 390 -13.29 3.20 1.46
N SER A 391 -14.55 2.99 1.07
CA SER A 391 -15.32 1.81 1.49
C SER A 391 -16.22 1.32 0.34
N PRO A 392 -15.71 0.49 -0.57
CA PRO A 392 -16.54 -0.40 -1.40
C PRO A 392 -17.55 -1.14 -0.51
N ASP A 393 -17.12 -1.53 0.69
CA ASP A 393 -17.93 -2.13 1.77
C ASP A 393 -19.12 -1.28 2.22
N GLY A 394 -19.12 0.04 2.04
CA GLY A 394 -20.21 0.91 2.49
C GLY A 394 -21.43 0.81 1.56
N TRP A 395 -21.19 0.88 0.24
CA TRP A 395 -22.24 0.83 -0.77
C TRP A 395 -22.69 -0.60 -1.04
N GLU A 396 -21.76 -1.55 -1.20
CA GLU A 396 -22.08 -2.96 -1.43
C GLU A 396 -22.82 -3.59 -0.23
N LYS A 397 -22.55 -3.11 0.99
CA LYS A 397 -23.30 -3.53 2.20
C LYS A 397 -24.68 -2.89 2.29
N LEU A 398 -24.82 -1.61 1.93
CA LEU A 398 -26.14 -0.97 1.82
C LEU A 398 -26.99 -1.70 0.77
N GLU A 399 -26.39 -2.04 -0.36
CA GLU A 399 -26.97 -2.80 -1.46
C GLU A 399 -27.45 -4.19 -0.98
N ALA A 400 -26.59 -4.95 -0.31
CA ALA A 400 -26.91 -6.26 0.24
C ALA A 400 -27.97 -6.22 1.36
N GLU A 401 -28.03 -5.14 2.13
CA GLU A 401 -28.98 -4.97 3.25
C GLU A 401 -30.35 -4.41 2.81
N THR A 402 -30.41 -3.62 1.73
CA THR A 402 -31.65 -2.92 1.31
C THR A 402 -32.28 -3.41 0.00
N ASP A 403 -31.51 -3.90 -0.98
CA ASP A 403 -32.05 -4.45 -2.24
C ASP A 403 -31.11 -5.51 -2.86
N PRO A 404 -31.35 -6.81 -2.61
CA PRO A 404 -30.55 -7.91 -3.15
C PRO A 404 -30.50 -8.02 -4.69
N ASN A 405 -31.36 -7.30 -5.41
CA ASN A 405 -31.41 -7.25 -6.89
C ASN A 405 -31.02 -5.88 -7.44
N SER A 406 -30.31 -5.09 -6.65
CA SER A 406 -29.86 -3.75 -7.04
C SER A 406 -29.09 -3.71 -8.37
N ASP A 407 -29.32 -2.63 -9.10
CA ASP A 407 -28.77 -2.32 -10.43
C ASP A 407 -27.87 -1.07 -10.41
N TRP A 408 -27.33 -0.72 -9.24
CA TRP A 408 -26.44 0.43 -9.11
C TRP A 408 -25.07 0.14 -9.71
N GLU A 409 -24.55 1.06 -10.52
CA GLU A 409 -23.21 0.99 -11.09
C GLU A 409 -22.35 2.18 -10.68
N MET A 410 -21.06 1.93 -10.54
CA MET A 410 -20.05 2.95 -10.35
C MET A 410 -19.79 3.69 -11.67
N SER A 411 -19.81 5.03 -11.63
CA SER A 411 -19.42 5.87 -12.77
C SER A 411 -17.96 5.62 -13.13
N PRO A 412 -17.64 5.39 -14.42
CA PRO A 412 -16.27 5.24 -14.88
C PRO A 412 -15.51 6.59 -14.92
N TYR A 413 -16.20 7.70 -14.61
CA TYR A 413 -15.64 9.04 -14.66
C TYR A 413 -15.69 9.73 -13.28
N TYR A 414 -14.63 10.46 -12.97
CA TYR A 414 -14.60 11.43 -11.88
C TYR A 414 -15.31 12.71 -12.28
N LEU A 415 -16.24 13.17 -11.45
CA LEU A 415 -16.94 14.42 -11.68
C LEU A 415 -16.02 15.60 -11.42
N LYS A 416 -15.90 16.51 -12.40
CA LYS A 416 -15.08 17.72 -12.33
C LYS A 416 -15.92 18.98 -12.51
N ALA A 417 -15.46 20.10 -11.98
CA ALA A 417 -16.05 21.40 -12.31
C ALA A 417 -15.95 21.74 -13.81
N ASP A 418 -14.85 21.37 -14.45
CA ASP A 418 -14.57 21.57 -15.87
C ASP A 418 -13.60 20.47 -16.35
N GLU A 419 -13.67 20.08 -17.63
CA GLU A 419 -12.75 19.13 -18.26
C GLU A 419 -11.28 19.58 -18.15
N ASN A 420 -11.06 20.90 -18.15
CA ASN A 420 -9.73 21.51 -18.08
C ASN A 420 -9.18 21.68 -16.66
N LYS A 421 -10.02 21.48 -15.62
CA LYS A 421 -9.59 21.59 -14.23
C LYS A 421 -9.24 20.21 -13.67
N PRO A 422 -8.09 20.03 -13.01
CA PRO A 422 -7.79 18.78 -12.31
C PRO A 422 -8.80 18.59 -11.18
N ALA A 423 -9.28 17.37 -10.99
CA ALA A 423 -9.92 17.01 -9.73
C ALA A 423 -8.84 17.09 -8.65
N VAL A 424 -9.00 18.00 -7.68
CA VAL A 424 -8.04 18.15 -6.58
C VAL A 424 -8.46 17.18 -5.50
N PHE A 425 -7.70 16.09 -5.39
CA PHE A 425 -7.91 15.07 -4.37
C PHE A 425 -7.22 15.47 -3.08
N ILE A 426 -7.94 15.34 -1.97
CA ILE A 426 -7.43 15.67 -0.64
C ILE A 426 -6.88 14.39 -0.03
N LYS A 427 -5.58 14.19 -0.22
CA LYS A 427 -4.89 13.01 0.31
C LYS A 427 -4.84 13.00 1.85
N GLU A 428 -4.98 14.17 2.46
CA GLU A 428 -4.81 14.40 3.90
C GLU A 428 -5.86 15.42 4.39
N GLN A 429 -7.14 15.04 4.42
CA GLN A 429 -8.11 15.72 5.28
C GLN A 429 -7.96 15.12 6.67
N PRO A 430 -7.50 15.86 7.69
CA PRO A 430 -7.75 15.43 9.06
C PRO A 430 -9.29 15.37 9.24
N TRP A 431 -9.83 14.29 9.82
CA TRP A 431 -11.26 14.22 10.13
C TRP A 431 -11.50 14.66 11.56
N PHE A 432 -12.18 15.79 11.71
CA PHE A 432 -12.60 16.28 13.01
C PHE A 432 -14.11 16.48 13.01
N SER A 433 -14.80 15.72 13.87
CA SER A 433 -16.22 15.92 14.14
C SER A 433 -16.36 16.54 15.51
N TRP A 434 -17.03 17.69 15.57
CA TRP A 434 -17.46 18.30 16.82
C TRP A 434 -18.99 18.40 16.79
N GLY A 435 -19.61 18.13 17.93
CA GLY A 435 -21.06 18.20 18.09
C GLY A 435 -21.41 19.09 19.27
N ILE A 436 -22.41 19.95 19.07
CA ILE A 436 -23.06 20.67 20.16
C ILE A 436 -24.42 20.03 20.40
N ALA A 437 -24.64 19.48 21.59
CA ALA A 437 -25.93 18.96 21.99
C ALA A 437 -26.78 20.10 22.57
N ILE A 438 -27.79 20.53 21.83
CA ILE A 438 -28.77 21.52 22.28
C ILE A 438 -30.03 20.77 22.71
N THR A 439 -30.46 20.99 23.95
CA THR A 439 -31.69 20.38 24.50
C THR A 439 -32.78 21.42 24.67
N ASP A 440 -34.04 20.97 24.81
CA ASP A 440 -35.21 21.79 25.13
C ASP A 440 -35.10 22.55 26.48
N LYS A 441 -34.09 22.22 27.29
CA LYS A 441 -33.76 22.87 28.57
C LYS A 441 -32.64 23.91 28.46
N THR A 442 -32.10 24.15 27.26
CA THR A 442 -31.01 25.11 27.07
C THR A 442 -31.56 26.54 27.17
N PRO A 443 -31.10 27.37 28.13
CA PRO A 443 -31.59 28.74 28.26
C PRO A 443 -31.28 29.60 27.03
N ASP A 444 -32.19 30.51 26.66
CA ASP A 444 -32.06 31.38 25.48
C ASP A 444 -30.75 32.20 25.47
N GLU A 445 -30.29 32.69 26.62
CA GLU A 445 -29.01 33.41 26.74
C GLU A 445 -27.80 32.54 26.36
N LYS A 446 -27.89 31.22 26.58
CA LYS A 446 -26.84 30.28 26.15
C LYS A 446 -26.93 29.98 24.66
N MET A 447 -28.12 30.05 24.06
CA MET A 447 -28.31 29.85 22.62
C MET A 447 -27.63 30.94 21.79
N GLU A 448 -27.73 32.20 22.22
CA GLU A 448 -27.07 33.32 21.56
C GLU A 448 -25.54 33.16 21.59
N ARG A 449 -24.97 32.81 22.76
CA ARG A 449 -23.53 32.52 22.88
C ARG A 449 -23.07 31.30 22.08
N ILE A 450 -23.91 30.26 21.98
CA ILE A 450 -23.63 29.09 21.13
C ILE A 450 -23.58 29.51 19.66
N ALA A 451 -24.50 30.37 19.22
CA ALA A 451 -24.51 30.88 17.85
C ALA A 451 -23.26 31.74 17.56
N GLU A 452 -22.88 32.63 18.46
CA GLU A 452 -21.63 33.42 18.35
C GLU A 452 -20.39 32.52 18.29
N MET A 453 -20.34 31.46 19.09
CA MET A 453 -19.24 30.49 19.07
C MET A 453 -19.19 29.71 17.75
N ILE A 454 -20.33 29.28 17.20
CA ILE A 454 -20.40 28.60 15.89
C ILE A 454 -19.94 29.54 14.77
N ASP A 455 -20.34 30.81 14.83
CA ASP A 455 -19.91 31.83 13.87
C ASP A 455 -18.39 32.02 13.93
N TRP A 456 -17.84 32.14 15.14
CA TRP A 456 -16.40 32.22 15.34
C TRP A 456 -15.64 30.98 14.84
N PHE A 457 -16.13 29.76 15.12
CA PHE A 457 -15.53 28.51 14.59
C PHE A 457 -15.56 28.40 13.06
N SER A 458 -16.42 29.18 12.40
CA SER A 458 -16.49 29.24 10.95
C SER A 458 -15.48 30.23 10.35
N THR A 459 -14.80 31.03 11.18
CA THR A 459 -13.67 31.87 10.77
C THR A 459 -12.39 31.03 10.65
N ARG A 460 -11.40 31.52 9.88
CA ARG A 460 -10.09 30.87 9.77
C ARG A 460 -9.43 30.67 11.13
N GLU A 461 -9.45 31.69 11.99
CA GLU A 461 -8.87 31.63 13.33
C GLU A 461 -9.54 30.56 14.20
N GLY A 462 -10.87 30.55 14.25
CA GLY A 462 -11.62 29.54 15.00
C GLY A 462 -11.45 28.12 14.45
N ASN A 463 -11.31 27.99 13.12
CA ASN A 463 -11.03 26.72 12.47
C ASN A 463 -9.63 26.23 12.83
N ASP A 464 -8.60 27.06 12.67
CA ASP A 464 -7.22 26.74 13.00
C ASP A 464 -7.07 26.39 14.49
N PHE A 465 -7.81 27.08 15.37
CA PHE A 465 -7.89 26.73 16.79
C PHE A 465 -8.48 25.33 17.01
N LEU A 466 -9.57 24.98 16.32
CA LEU A 466 -10.18 23.66 16.41
C LEU A 466 -9.27 22.54 15.89
N TRP A 467 -8.54 22.80 14.80
CA TRP A 467 -7.69 21.79 14.15
C TRP A 467 -6.34 21.61 14.84
N PHE A 468 -5.73 22.71 15.25
CA PHE A 468 -4.32 22.74 15.64
C PHE A 468 -4.11 23.21 17.06
N GLY A 469 -5.14 23.70 17.76
CA GLY A 469 -5.03 24.31 19.07
C GLY A 469 -4.57 25.78 19.01
N PRO A 470 -4.14 26.38 20.13
CA PRO A 470 -3.76 27.78 20.15
C PRO A 470 -2.41 28.06 19.44
N GLU A 471 -2.41 28.99 18.50
CA GLU A 471 -1.20 29.54 17.88
C GLU A 471 -0.24 30.07 18.97
N GLY A 472 1.06 29.86 18.81
CA GLY A 472 2.08 30.18 19.82
C GLY A 472 2.26 29.10 20.89
N VAL A 473 1.34 28.12 20.98
CA VAL A 473 1.42 27.01 21.94
C VAL A 473 1.68 25.68 21.23
N THR A 474 0.86 25.37 20.23
CA THR A 474 0.93 24.09 19.50
C THR A 474 1.63 24.21 18.15
N TYR A 475 1.45 25.35 17.47
CA TYR A 475 2.10 25.69 16.20
C TYR A 475 2.39 27.20 16.14
N ASP A 476 3.26 27.61 15.22
CA ASP A 476 3.45 29.00 14.81
C ASP A 476 3.22 29.11 13.29
N ILE A 477 2.69 30.23 12.79
CA ILE A 477 2.56 30.47 11.34
C ILE A 477 3.81 31.20 10.84
N ILE A 478 4.56 30.58 9.91
CA ILE A 478 5.77 31.16 9.29
C ILE A 478 5.59 31.10 7.77
N ASP A 479 5.56 32.25 7.10
CA ASP A 479 5.43 32.35 5.63
C ASP A 479 4.24 31.56 5.05
N ASP A 480 3.05 31.67 5.68
CA ASP A 480 1.83 30.90 5.36
C ASP A 480 1.92 29.38 5.61
N TYR A 481 2.95 28.93 6.33
CA TYR A 481 3.10 27.53 6.75
C TYR A 481 2.87 27.37 8.26
N TYR A 482 2.14 26.31 8.61
CA TYR A 482 1.95 25.87 9.99
C TYR A 482 3.19 25.09 10.40
N VAL A 483 3.95 25.63 11.36
CA VAL A 483 5.15 25.00 11.91
C VAL A 483 4.83 24.49 13.31
N PHE A 484 4.60 23.19 13.44
CA PHE A 484 4.26 22.57 14.72
C PHE A 484 5.47 22.54 15.66
N LYS A 485 5.25 22.67 16.97
CA LYS A 485 6.32 22.58 17.98
C LYS A 485 6.70 21.12 18.24
N GLU A 486 7.90 20.88 18.76
CA GLU A 486 8.56 19.55 18.81
C GLU A 486 7.73 18.44 19.51
N GLY A 487 6.81 18.79 20.42
CA GLY A 487 5.88 17.84 21.06
C GLY A 487 4.54 17.60 20.32
N TYR A 488 4.28 18.38 19.27
CA TYR A 488 3.04 18.36 18.48
C TYR A 488 3.28 17.99 17.01
N ARG A 489 4.50 17.59 16.62
CA ARG A 489 4.86 17.15 15.26
C ARG A 489 4.60 15.66 15.04
N ASP A 490 4.11 15.28 13.87
CA ASP A 490 4.09 13.87 13.48
C ASP A 490 5.54 13.30 13.38
N PRO A 491 5.88 12.23 14.13
CA PRO A 491 7.20 11.60 14.09
C PRO A 491 7.61 11.03 12.72
N LYS A 492 6.66 10.84 11.81
CA LYS A 492 6.87 10.25 10.48
C LYS A 492 6.92 11.28 9.36
N ASP A 493 6.66 12.55 9.63
CA ASP A 493 6.78 13.64 8.67
C ASP A 493 8.10 14.42 8.86
N PRO A 494 9.11 14.17 8.01
CA PRO A 494 10.39 14.87 8.09
C PRO A 494 10.31 16.35 7.67
N THR A 495 9.17 16.80 7.14
CA THR A 495 8.95 18.20 6.72
C THR A 495 8.36 19.05 7.85
N GLY A 496 7.66 18.45 8.82
CA GLY A 496 7.09 19.14 9.99
C GLY A 496 5.79 19.89 9.71
N HIS A 497 5.07 19.52 8.64
CA HIS A 497 3.82 20.14 8.20
C HIS A 497 2.57 19.40 8.74
N THR A 498 2.74 18.28 9.46
CA THR A 498 1.65 17.47 10.04
C THR A 498 1.72 17.40 11.57
N ALA A 499 0.55 17.32 12.21
CA ALA A 499 0.34 17.50 13.64
C ALA A 499 -0.02 16.20 14.39
N LEU A 500 0.45 16.07 15.63
CA LEU A 500 -0.08 15.14 16.65
C LEU A 500 -1.33 15.77 17.30
N MET A 501 -2.52 15.22 17.02
CA MET A 501 -3.80 15.76 17.54
C MET A 501 -4.30 14.98 18.77
N TRP A 502 -4.09 15.46 20.00
CA TRP A 502 -4.75 14.93 21.20
C TRP A 502 -4.93 16.03 22.29
N ALA A 503 -6.16 16.53 22.48
CA ALA A 503 -6.60 17.16 23.74
C ALA A 503 -8.14 17.30 23.83
N PRO A 504 -8.81 16.69 24.82
CA PRO A 504 -10.17 17.09 25.22
C PRO A 504 -10.11 18.32 26.14
N PHE A 505 -10.90 19.36 25.82
CA PHE A 505 -11.19 20.45 26.75
C PHE A 505 -12.27 19.98 27.74
N GLN A 506 -11.94 19.85 29.03
CA GLN A 506 -12.91 19.68 30.11
C GLN A 506 -12.98 20.96 30.95
N GLU A 507 -14.11 21.64 30.91
CA GLU A 507 -14.51 22.63 31.92
C GLU A 507 -15.85 22.18 32.53
N GLU A 508 -16.02 22.35 33.84
CA GLU A 508 -17.21 21.87 34.56
C GLU A 508 -18.51 22.43 33.96
N GLY A 509 -19.34 21.54 33.40
CA GLY A 509 -20.65 21.88 32.83
C GLY A 509 -20.68 22.09 31.31
N PHE A 510 -19.55 21.91 30.61
CA PHE A 510 -19.45 21.97 29.16
C PHE A 510 -18.72 20.73 28.64
N LEU A 511 -19.30 20.01 27.68
CA LEU A 511 -18.72 18.78 27.15
C LEU A 511 -18.65 18.91 25.63
N ILE A 512 -17.50 19.38 25.12
CA ILE A 512 -17.17 19.24 23.71
C ILE A 512 -16.61 17.84 23.52
N ASN A 513 -17.41 16.93 22.99
CA ASN A 513 -16.89 15.63 22.55
C ASN A 513 -16.17 15.85 21.21
N THR A 514 -14.85 15.78 21.25
CA THR A 514 -13.99 15.74 20.06
C THR A 514 -13.55 14.31 19.82
N ILE A 515 -13.98 13.74 18.70
CA ILE A 515 -13.49 12.44 18.21
C ILE A 515 -12.73 12.76 16.93
N ALA A 516 -11.41 12.67 16.98
CA ALA A 516 -10.56 12.77 15.81
C ALA A 516 -10.35 11.36 15.21
N TYR A 517 -10.57 11.25 13.90
CA TYR A 517 -10.10 10.12 13.12
C TYR A 517 -8.98 10.66 12.22
N SER A 518 -7.73 10.48 12.63
CA SER A 518 -6.60 10.64 11.71
C SER A 518 -6.34 9.28 11.07
N ASN A 519 -6.31 9.21 9.73
CA ASN A 519 -5.99 8.00 8.97
C ASN A 519 -4.51 7.57 9.06
N TYR A 520 -3.82 7.94 10.13
CA TYR A 520 -2.55 7.39 10.56
C TYR A 520 -2.59 7.21 12.07
N ILE A 521 -2.65 5.96 12.54
CA ILE A 521 -2.47 5.60 13.95
C ILE A 521 -0.96 5.41 14.21
N VAL A 522 -0.45 6.04 15.27
CA VAL A 522 0.78 5.61 15.95
C VAL A 522 0.44 5.30 17.41
N TYR A 523 0.57 4.04 17.80
CA TYR A 523 0.41 3.59 19.17
C TYR A 523 1.62 3.98 20.03
N SER A 524 1.36 4.53 21.23
CA SER A 524 2.01 4.16 22.50
C SER A 524 1.45 5.01 23.64
N GLN A 525 0.69 4.40 24.57
CA GLN A 525 0.88 4.48 26.02
C GLN A 525 -0.33 3.88 26.78
N THR A 526 -0.29 2.57 26.99
CA THR A 526 -0.93 1.93 28.16
C THR A 526 0.16 1.52 29.16
N GLU A 527 0.71 2.52 29.86
CA GLU A 527 1.33 2.34 31.19
C GLU A 527 0.83 3.38 32.22
N LEU A 528 -0.28 4.08 31.93
CA LEU A 528 -0.99 4.86 32.94
C LEU A 528 -2.42 4.33 33.05
N GLY A 529 -2.69 3.68 34.19
CA GLY A 529 -3.95 3.02 34.48
C GLY A 529 -5.12 3.99 34.55
N TYR A 530 -5.97 3.93 33.53
CA TYR A 530 -7.39 4.23 33.65
C TYR A 530 -8.18 3.05 33.05
N GLY A 531 -9.01 2.43 33.88
CA GLY A 531 -9.81 1.26 33.53
C GLY A 531 -10.91 1.56 32.50
N PRO A 532 -11.67 0.53 32.08
CA PRO A 532 -12.67 0.65 31.03
C PRO A 532 -13.77 1.63 31.44
N ALA A 533 -14.04 2.63 30.60
CA ALA A 533 -15.23 3.46 30.74
C ALA A 533 -16.47 2.56 30.57
N LYS A 534 -17.16 2.30 31.68
CA LYS A 534 -18.48 1.66 31.70
C LYS A 534 -19.51 2.54 30.98
N PRO A 535 -20.56 1.94 30.39
CA PRO A 535 -21.51 2.61 29.51
C PRO A 535 -22.46 3.50 30.32
N MET A 536 -22.57 4.77 29.94
CA MET A 536 -23.65 5.65 30.38
C MET A 536 -24.09 6.55 29.23
N ALA A 537 -25.11 6.10 28.49
CA ALA A 537 -26.40 6.77 28.44
C ALA A 537 -27.27 6.07 27.39
N LYS A 538 -28.41 5.56 27.85
CA LYS A 538 -29.49 5.08 27.00
C LYS A 538 -29.94 6.19 26.06
N SER A 539 -30.21 5.78 24.82
CA SER A 539 -31.16 6.39 23.89
C SER A 539 -32.17 7.32 24.55
N VAL A 540 -32.20 8.59 24.13
CA VAL A 540 -33.41 9.41 24.13
C VAL A 540 -33.44 10.15 22.79
N HIS A 541 -34.62 10.07 22.16
CA HIS A 541 -34.98 10.51 20.81
C HIS A 541 -34.60 11.93 20.45
#